data_AF-A0A0Q5L9K1-F1
#
_entry.id   AF-A0A0Q5L9K1-F1
#
_cell.length_a   1.000
_cell.length_b   1.000
_cell.length_c   1.000
_cell.angle_alpha   90.00
_cell.angle_beta   90.00
_cell.angle_gamma   90.00
#
_symmetry.space_group_name_H-M   'P 1'
#
loop_
_entity.id
_entity.type
_entity.pdbx_description
1 polymer ?
#
loop_
_entity_poly.entity_id
_entity_poly.type
_entity_poly.pdbx_seq_one_letter_code
_entity_poly.pdbx_strand_id
1 'polypeptide(L)' 'MMRVSRMTVYRMVHSGELPAIRFGRSFRVPESAVAAVLQIGVADVG' A
#
# COMPACT_ATOMS: atom_id res chain seq x y z
N MET A 1 -0.78 -8.40 -14.03
CA MET A 1 -0.65 -8.08 -12.59
C MET A 1 0.13 -6.78 -12.44
N MET A 2 -0.51 -5.72 -11.95
CA MET A 2 0.20 -4.49 -11.58
C MET A 2 1.18 -4.79 -10.44
N ARG A 3 2.39 -4.24 -10.53
CA ARG A 3 3.41 -4.35 -9.48
C ARG A 3 3.62 -2.97 -8.88
N VAL A 4 3.43 -2.85 -7.58
CA VAL A 4 3.80 -1.65 -6.82
C VAL A 4 5.19 -1.81 -6.24
N SER A 5 5.96 -0.72 -6.23
CA SER A 5 7.26 -0.70 -5.59
C SER A 5 7.12 -0.65 -4.07
N ARG A 6 8.14 -1.12 -3.34
CA ARG A 6 8.22 -0.96 -1.89
C ARG A 6 8.13 0.50 -1.44
N MET A 7 8.65 1.44 -2.24
CA MET A 7 8.57 2.87 -1.95
C MET A 7 7.16 3.42 -2.11
N THR A 8 6.39 2.92 -3.08
CA THR A 8 4.97 3.26 -3.23
C THR A 8 4.21 2.82 -2.00
N VAL A 9 4.39 1.55 -1.58
CA VAL A 9 3.79 1.01 -0.36
C VAL A 9 4.21 1.83 0.86
N TYR A 10 5.50 2.12 1.01
CA TYR A 10 6.01 2.92 2.13
C TYR A 10 5.36 4.29 2.21
N ARG A 11 5.22 5.00 1.07
CA ARG A 11 4.58 6.31 1.03
C ARG A 11 3.12 6.24 1.44
N MET A 12 2.36 5.28 0.92
CA MET A 12 0.93 5.12 1.27
C MET A 12 0.72 4.77 2.75
N VAL A 13 1.64 4.01 3.34
CA VAL A 13 1.63 3.75 4.79
C VAL A 13 1.89 5.03 5.58
N HIS A 14 2.81 5.89 5.12
CA HIS A 14 3.15 7.13 5.82
C HIS A 14 2.14 8.27 5.58
N SER A 15 1.41 8.26 4.46
CA SER A 15 0.29 9.20 4.21
C SER A 15 -1.00 8.77 4.89
N GLY A 16 -1.08 7.54 5.42
CA GLY A 16 -2.26 6.99 6.08
C GLY A 16 -3.29 6.38 5.13
N GLU A 17 -2.98 6.31 3.82
CA GLU A 17 -3.84 5.70 2.79
C GLU A 17 -3.86 4.17 2.88
N LEU A 18 -2.82 3.56 3.43
CA LEU A 18 -2.70 2.10 3.54
C LEU A 18 -2.58 1.67 5.01
N PRO A 19 -3.52 0.84 5.51
CA PRO A 19 -3.47 0.37 6.89
C PRO A 19 -2.23 -0.52 7.07
N ALA A 20 -1.41 -0.19 8.07
CA ALA A 20 -0.18 -0.92 8.37
C ALA A 20 0.02 -1.10 9.87
N ILE A 21 0.60 -2.25 10.21
CA ILE A 21 0.95 -2.62 11.58
C ILE A 21 2.46 -2.46 11.73
N ARG A 22 2.90 -1.68 12.71
CA ARG A 22 4.33 -1.55 13.01
C ARG A 22 4.80 -2.78 13.78
N PHE A 23 5.79 -3.47 13.24
CA PHE A 23 6.45 -4.61 13.86
C PHE A 23 7.94 -4.30 14.01
N GLY A 24 8.34 -3.86 15.20
CA GLY A 24 9.68 -3.34 15.46
C GLY A 24 10.00 -2.16 14.55
N ARG A 25 11.05 -2.30 13.72
CA ARG A 25 11.50 -1.26 12.77
C ARG A 25 10.85 -1.37 11.39
N SER A 26 9.94 -2.32 11.18
CA SER A 26 9.29 -2.58 9.90
C SER A 26 7.79 -2.39 9.98
N PHE A 27 7.15 -2.19 8.84
CA PHE A 27 5.70 -2.18 8.71
C PHE A 27 5.24 -3.47 8.04
N ARG A 28 4.14 -4.02 8.55
CA ARG A 28 3.42 -5.16 7.97
C ARG A 28 2.11 -4.64 7.41
N VAL A 29 1.87 -4.92 6.15
CA VAL A 29 0.66 -4.51 5.45
C VAL A 29 -0.14 -5.78 5.14
N PRO A 30 -1.44 -5.83 5.47
CA PRO A 30 -2.31 -6.93 5.07
C PRO A 30 -2.38 -7.04 3.54
N GLU A 31 -2.36 -8.27 3.01
CA GLU A 31 -2.47 -8.50 1.57
C GLU A 31 -3.76 -7.92 0.99
N SER A 32 -4.88 -8.03 1.70
CA SER A 32 -6.18 -7.47 1.31
C SER A 32 -6.13 -5.95 1.12
N ALA A 33 -5.38 -5.24 1.96
CA ALA A 33 -5.21 -3.79 1.85
C ALA A 33 -4.36 -3.42 0.63
N VAL A 34 -3.31 -4.19 0.35
CA VAL A 34 -2.50 -4.01 -0.87
C VAL A 34 -3.34 -4.29 -2.11
N ALA A 35 -4.16 -5.35 -2.09
CA ALA A 35 -5.05 -5.70 -3.19
C ALA A 35 -6.10 -4.61 -3.46
N ALA A 36 -6.70 -4.03 -2.42
CA ALA A 36 -7.65 -2.93 -2.55
C ALA A 36 -7.00 -1.70 -3.21
N VAL A 37 -5.79 -1.33 -2.79
CA VAL A 37 -5.06 -0.20 -3.39
C VAL A 37 -4.64 -0.48 -4.83
N LEU A 38 -4.26 -1.72 -5.16
CA LEU A 38 -3.98 -2.11 -6.54
C LEU A 38 -5.21 -2.03 -7.45
N GLN A 39 -6.42 -2.19 -6.90
CA GLN A 39 -7.65 -1.97 -7.65
C GLN A 39 -8.00 -0.49 -7.78
N ILE A 40 -7.77 0.31 -6.74
CA ILE A 40 -8.08 1.75 -6.73
C ILE A 40 -7.09 2.55 -7.59
N GLY A 41 -5.80 2.19 -7.61
CA GLY A 41 -4.80 2.87 -8.43
C GLY A 41 -5.00 2.74 -9.96
N VAL A 42 -5.96 1.92 -10.40
CA VAL A 42 -6.45 1.93 -11.80
C VAL A 42 -7.40 3.11 -12.06
N ALA A 43 -8.06 3.65 -11.03
CA ALA A 43 -9.08 4.69 -11.17
C ALA A 43 -8.54 6.14 -11.09
N ASP A 44 -7.39 6.37 -10.45
CA ASP A 44 -6.77 7.71 -10.29
C ASP A 44 -5.71 8.05 -11.34
N VAL A 45 -5.63 7.25 -12.42
CA VAL A 45 -4.88 7.59 -13.64
C VAL A 45 -5.87 7.76 -14.78
N GLY A 46 -6.69 8.81 -14.67
CA GLY A 46 -7.60 9.31 -15.70
C GLY A 46 -7.30 10.77 -15.99
#